data_AF-A0A1Z9C8H7-F1
#
_entry.id   AF-A0A1Z9C8H7-F1
#
_cell.length_a   1.000
_cell.length_b   1.000
_cell.length_c   1.000
_cell.angle_alpha   90.00
_cell.angle_beta   90.00
_cell.angle_gamma   90.00
#
_symmetry.space_group_name_H-M   'P 1'
#
loop_
_entity.id
_entity.type
_entity.pdbx_description
1 polymer ?
#
loop_
_entity_poly.entity_id
_entity_poly.type
_entity_poly.pdbx_seq_one_letter_code
_entity_poly.pdbx_strand_id
1 'polypeptide(L)'
;MPYIGSQVGSSFSSRPATQEFNGDNSTTVFTLNQTVAQEDIVVSVDGVIQESVDAFTVPNGTNLTFTEAPSTGTGNIFVMYLGATDTSITIPTQNKGTFKNGGMFRTNSQTVDVNTTIEATENATATGPLTVSSGITITVNSGGNLAII
;
A
#
# COMPACT_ATOMS: atom_id res chain seq x y z
N MET A 1 17.07 23.35 -8.62
CA MET A 1 17.97 22.20 -8.43
C MET A 1 17.12 20.95 -8.42
N PRO A 2 17.40 19.93 -9.27
CA PRO A 2 16.65 18.69 -9.22
C PRO A 2 16.96 17.97 -7.91
N TYR A 3 15.94 17.45 -7.26
CA TYR A 3 16.08 16.72 -6.01
C TYR A 3 16.76 15.37 -6.29
N ILE A 4 17.97 15.16 -5.77
CA ILE A 4 18.73 13.90 -5.85
C ILE A 4 18.56 13.18 -4.51
N GLY A 5 17.52 12.36 -4.40
CA GLY A 5 17.22 11.54 -3.24
C GLY A 5 15.91 10.79 -3.42
N SER A 6 15.71 9.69 -2.68
CA SER A 6 14.39 9.06 -2.57
C SER A 6 13.42 10.07 -1.98
N GLN A 7 12.17 10.11 -2.46
CA GLN A 7 11.13 10.91 -1.83
C GLN A 7 11.08 10.54 -0.35
N VAL A 8 11.22 11.53 0.55
CA VAL A 8 11.04 11.30 1.98
C VAL A 8 9.63 10.75 2.13
N GLY A 9 9.48 9.53 2.64
CA GLY A 9 8.16 8.97 2.89
C GLY A 9 7.38 9.95 3.75
N SER A 10 6.19 10.33 3.30
CA SER A 10 5.27 11.24 4.00
C SER A 10 4.92 10.65 5.36
N SER A 11 5.81 10.82 6.35
CA SER A 11 5.64 10.26 7.69
C SER A 11 4.64 11.09 8.52
N PHE A 12 4.28 12.25 7.98
CA PHE A 12 3.30 13.16 8.52
C PHE A 12 2.37 13.52 7.37
N SER A 13 1.27 12.79 7.25
CA SER A 13 0.16 13.25 6.42
C SER A 13 -0.31 14.58 7.01
N SER A 14 -0.45 15.61 6.17
CA SER A 14 -1.01 16.88 6.62
C SER A 14 -2.39 16.57 7.21
N ARG A 15 -2.65 17.05 8.44
CA ARG A 15 -3.90 16.82 9.18
C ARG A 15 -5.08 16.80 8.20
N PRO A 16 -5.87 15.72 8.13
CA PRO A 16 -6.79 15.55 7.02
C PRO A 16 -7.73 16.75 6.85
N ALA A 17 -7.79 17.27 5.64
CA ALA A 17 -8.74 18.32 5.27
C ALA A 17 -10.16 17.75 5.37
N THR A 18 -11.06 18.48 6.02
CA THR A 18 -12.49 18.17 5.95
C THR A 18 -12.97 18.33 4.51
N GLN A 19 -13.87 17.47 4.05
CA GLN A 19 -14.47 17.59 2.72
C GLN A 19 -15.98 17.85 2.85
N GLU A 20 -16.49 18.77 2.04
CA GLU A 20 -17.90 19.12 1.99
C GLU A 20 -18.52 18.76 0.64
N PHE A 21 -19.78 18.35 0.67
CA PHE A 21 -20.61 18.16 -0.52
C PHE A 21 -21.98 18.84 -0.33
N ASN A 22 -22.66 19.04 -1.46
CA ASN A 22 -24.03 19.55 -1.51
C ASN A 22 -24.96 18.38 -1.79
N GLY A 23 -25.89 18.10 -0.90
CA GLY A 23 -27.00 17.20 -1.18
C GLY A 23 -28.00 17.86 -2.13
N ASP A 24 -28.69 17.04 -2.92
CA ASP A 24 -29.69 17.46 -3.92
C ASP A 24 -30.98 16.62 -3.85
N ASN A 25 -31.10 15.73 -2.85
CA ASN A 25 -32.20 14.79 -2.68
C ASN A 25 -32.34 13.77 -3.83
N SER A 26 -31.29 13.54 -4.62
CA SER A 26 -31.26 12.53 -5.71
C SER A 26 -29.94 11.78 -5.84
N THR A 27 -28.80 12.41 -5.56
CA THR A 27 -27.46 11.85 -5.68
C THR A 27 -27.13 11.07 -4.41
N THR A 28 -26.73 9.81 -4.57
CA THR A 28 -26.34 8.95 -3.44
C THR A 28 -24.84 8.66 -3.38
N VAL A 29 -24.10 8.91 -4.46
CA VAL A 29 -22.66 8.61 -4.55
C VAL A 29 -21.86 9.90 -4.69
N PHE A 30 -20.92 10.10 -3.78
CA PHE A 30 -20.00 11.23 -3.75
C PHE A 30 -18.55 10.73 -3.82
N THR A 31 -17.69 11.45 -4.54
CA THR A 31 -16.28 11.08 -4.67
C THR A 31 -15.44 11.85 -3.66
N LEU A 32 -14.90 11.12 -2.68
CA LEU A 32 -13.90 11.58 -1.73
C LEU A 32 -12.59 11.93 -2.45
N ASN A 33 -11.87 12.92 -1.94
CA ASN A 33 -10.58 13.35 -2.50
C ASN A 33 -9.42 12.41 -2.13
N GLN A 34 -9.65 11.41 -1.28
CA GLN A 34 -8.66 10.44 -0.81
C GLN A 34 -9.30 9.06 -0.62
N THR A 35 -8.47 8.02 -0.76
CA THR A 35 -8.86 6.63 -0.47
C THR A 35 -8.96 6.41 1.03
N VAL A 36 -10.07 5.85 1.49
CA VAL A 36 -10.32 5.58 2.92
C VAL A 36 -10.96 4.20 3.10
N ALA A 37 -10.73 3.59 4.27
CA ALA A 37 -11.57 2.52 4.77
C ALA A 37 -12.86 3.08 5.40
N GLN A 38 -13.82 2.19 5.69
CA GLN A 38 -15.10 2.55 6.29
C GLN A 38 -14.94 3.26 7.64
N GLU A 39 -13.93 2.86 8.41
CA GLU A 39 -13.67 3.33 9.79
C GLU A 39 -12.79 4.58 9.84
N ASP A 40 -12.24 5.01 8.70
CA ASP A 40 -11.30 6.14 8.62
C ASP A 40 -12.02 7.50 8.54
N ILE A 41 -13.36 7.52 8.48
CA ILE A 41 -14.15 8.75 8.33
C ILE A 41 -15.36 8.81 9.27
N VAL A 42 -15.77 10.04 9.57
CA VAL A 42 -17.07 10.38 10.16
C VAL A 42 -17.79 11.29 9.18
N VAL A 43 -19.03 10.94 8.85
CA VAL A 43 -19.88 11.70 7.93
C VAL A 43 -21.03 12.30 8.70
N SER A 44 -21.38 13.54 8.39
CA SER A 44 -22.61 14.18 8.89
C SER A 44 -23.40 14.80 7.75
N VAL A 45 -24.73 14.78 7.86
CA VAL A 45 -25.67 15.44 6.95
C VAL A 45 -26.52 16.39 7.78
N ASP A 46 -26.58 17.68 7.40
CA ASP A 46 -27.26 18.75 8.15
C ASP A 46 -26.83 18.82 9.63
N GLY A 47 -25.57 18.50 9.92
CA GLY A 47 -25.01 18.45 11.28
C GLY A 47 -25.37 17.18 12.08
N VAL A 48 -26.13 16.24 11.51
CA VAL A 48 -26.44 14.95 12.12
C VAL A 48 -25.41 13.92 11.68
N ILE A 49 -24.69 13.33 12.63
CA ILE A 49 -23.74 12.24 12.35
C ILE A 49 -24.49 11.04 11.79
N GLN A 50 -23.96 10.47 10.72
CA GLN A 50 -24.49 9.31 10.03
C GLN A 50 -23.82 8.04 10.53
N GLU A 51 -24.60 6.97 10.67
CA GLU A 51 -24.09 5.65 11.07
C GLU A 51 -23.36 4.97 9.91
N SER A 52 -22.16 4.46 10.18
CA SER A 52 -21.39 3.69 9.21
C SER A 52 -22.11 2.39 8.85
N VAL A 53 -22.01 1.97 7.58
CA VAL A 53 -22.63 0.76 7.00
C VAL A 53 -24.15 0.86 6.82
N ASP A 54 -24.88 1.47 7.75
CA ASP A 54 -26.33 1.61 7.67
C ASP A 54 -26.78 2.86 6.89
N ALA A 55 -26.18 4.03 7.16
CA ALA A 55 -26.52 5.28 6.46
C ALA A 55 -25.58 5.56 5.28
N PHE A 56 -24.33 5.09 5.34
CA PHE A 56 -23.37 5.21 4.25
C PHE A 56 -22.33 4.08 4.22
N THR A 57 -21.75 3.82 3.05
CA THR A 57 -20.66 2.86 2.85
C THR A 57 -19.49 3.45 2.08
N VAL A 58 -18.27 3.00 2.39
CA VAL A 58 -17.04 3.24 1.61
C VAL A 58 -16.26 1.93 1.46
N PRO A 59 -16.34 1.24 0.30
CA PRO A 59 -15.70 -0.05 0.09
C PRO A 59 -14.20 0.10 -0.23
N ASN A 60 -13.40 0.58 0.73
CA ASN A 60 -11.95 0.79 0.61
C ASN A 60 -11.56 1.52 -0.68
N GLY A 61 -11.90 2.80 -0.75
CA GLY A 61 -11.81 3.57 -1.98
C GLY A 61 -12.19 5.03 -1.77
N THR A 62 -12.59 5.69 -2.87
CA THR A 62 -13.01 7.10 -2.86
C THR A 62 -14.53 7.26 -2.92
N ASN A 63 -15.31 6.19 -3.03
CA ASN A 63 -16.76 6.29 -3.22
C ASN A 63 -17.48 6.28 -1.87
N LEU A 64 -17.98 7.44 -1.46
CA LEU A 64 -18.93 7.58 -0.36
C LEU A 64 -20.34 7.36 -0.91
N THR A 65 -20.99 6.27 -0.51
CA THR A 65 -22.32 5.89 -0.99
C THR A 65 -23.33 5.91 0.16
N PHE A 66 -24.28 6.83 0.12
CA PHE A 66 -25.39 6.87 1.06
C PHE A 66 -26.48 5.86 0.67
N THR A 67 -27.18 5.31 1.67
CA THR A 67 -28.33 4.43 1.45
C THR A 67 -29.57 5.20 0.99
N GLU A 68 -29.73 6.43 1.44
CA GLU A 68 -30.73 7.40 0.98
C GLU A 68 -30.07 8.69 0.48
N ALA A 69 -30.65 9.35 -0.53
CA ALA A 69 -30.07 10.58 -1.05
C ALA A 69 -30.11 11.68 0.04
N PRO A 70 -28.97 12.33 0.36
CA PRO A 70 -28.95 13.41 1.34
C PRO A 70 -29.87 14.57 0.94
N SER A 71 -30.45 15.22 1.95
CA SER A 71 -31.30 16.40 1.82
C SER A 71 -30.64 17.52 0.99
N THR A 72 -31.47 18.33 0.32
CA THR A 72 -30.96 19.47 -0.45
C THR A 72 -30.31 20.50 0.47
N GLY A 73 -29.05 20.85 0.19
CA GLY A 73 -28.33 21.85 0.98
C GLY A 73 -26.99 22.25 0.37
N THR A 74 -26.37 23.31 0.89
CA THR A 74 -25.02 23.75 0.50
C THR A 74 -24.05 23.45 1.63
N GLY A 75 -22.98 22.70 1.35
CA GLY A 75 -22.00 22.26 2.34
C GLY A 75 -22.61 21.43 3.47
N ASN A 76 -23.78 20.84 3.23
CA ASN A 76 -24.55 20.18 4.28
C ASN A 76 -24.10 18.75 4.55
N ILE A 77 -23.32 18.16 3.64
CA ILE A 77 -22.64 16.90 3.85
C ILE A 77 -21.20 17.22 4.25
N PHE A 78 -20.80 16.84 5.46
CA PHE A 78 -19.46 17.07 6.00
C PHE A 78 -18.77 15.74 6.27
N VAL A 79 -17.58 15.56 5.73
CA VAL A 79 -16.73 14.38 5.91
C VAL A 79 -15.49 14.79 6.69
N MET A 80 -15.34 14.22 7.88
CA MET A 80 -14.14 14.30 8.71
C MET A 80 -13.34 13.01 8.52
N TYR A 81 -12.08 13.13 8.17
CA TYR A 81 -11.17 11.97 8.13
C TYR A 81 -10.46 11.85 9.48
N LEU A 82 -10.51 10.66 10.08
CA LEU A 82 -9.97 10.35 11.41
C LEU A 82 -8.49 9.92 11.40
N GLY A 83 -7.84 9.98 10.24
CA GLY A 83 -6.43 9.64 10.05
C GLY A 83 -6.30 8.35 9.27
N ALA A 84 -6.26 8.47 7.95
CA ALA A 84 -5.92 7.35 7.08
C ALA A 84 -4.50 6.88 7.38
N THR A 85 -4.29 5.57 7.45
CA THR A 85 -2.93 5.01 7.52
C THR A 85 -2.24 5.29 6.18
N ASP A 86 -1.40 6.32 6.13
CA ASP A 86 -0.76 6.80 4.87
C ASP A 86 0.19 5.74 4.28
N THR A 87 0.93 5.03 5.13
CA THR A 87 1.86 3.99 4.68
C THR A 87 1.89 2.78 5.60
N SER A 88 1.87 1.59 5.01
CA SER A 88 2.44 0.39 5.64
C SER A 88 3.81 0.12 5.03
N ILE A 89 4.81 -0.19 5.87
CA ILE A 89 6.13 -0.58 5.38
C ILE A 89 6.04 -2.07 5.01
N THR A 90 5.79 -2.34 3.73
CA THR A 90 6.01 -3.69 3.18
C THR A 90 7.48 -3.80 2.82
N ILE A 91 8.25 -4.55 3.62
CA ILE A 91 9.63 -4.90 3.29
C ILE A 91 9.63 -5.57 1.90
N PRO A 92 10.43 -5.12 0.92
CA PRO A 92 10.55 -5.80 -0.37
C PRO A 92 10.84 -7.28 -0.18
N THR A 93 10.30 -8.16 -1.02
CA THR A 93 10.45 -9.62 -0.87
C THR A 93 11.90 -10.05 -0.75
N GLN A 94 12.82 -9.37 -1.45
CA GLN A 94 14.26 -9.61 -1.41
C GLN A 94 14.88 -9.35 -0.02
N ASN A 95 14.25 -8.50 0.77
CA ASN A 95 14.69 -8.10 2.10
C ASN A 95 13.90 -8.84 3.20
N LYS A 96 12.86 -9.59 2.84
CA LYS A 96 12.18 -10.52 3.74
C LYS A 96 12.99 -11.80 3.77
N GLY A 97 13.77 -12.03 4.84
CA GLY A 97 14.39 -13.33 5.03
C GLY A 97 13.32 -14.43 5.04
N THR A 98 13.52 -15.45 4.21
CA THR A 98 12.62 -16.59 4.07
C THR A 98 12.89 -17.57 5.21
N PHE A 99 12.25 -17.34 6.35
CA PHE A 99 12.44 -18.13 7.57
C PHE A 99 11.28 -19.12 7.79
N LYS A 100 11.57 -20.28 8.39
CA LYS A 100 10.57 -21.29 8.82
C LYS A 100 10.79 -21.66 10.29
N ASN A 101 9.74 -22.20 10.92
CA ASN A 101 9.72 -22.64 12.32
C ASN A 101 10.28 -21.55 13.28
N GLY A 102 9.71 -20.35 13.21
CA GLY A 102 10.08 -19.25 14.11
C GLY A 102 11.51 -18.71 13.92
N GLY A 103 12.13 -18.90 12.75
CA GLY A 103 13.49 -18.41 12.49
C GLY A 103 14.57 -19.49 12.56
N MET A 104 14.22 -20.72 12.97
CA MET A 104 15.17 -21.82 13.11
C MET A 104 15.74 -22.31 11.78
N PHE A 105 14.97 -22.19 10.69
CA PHE A 105 15.43 -22.55 9.36
C PHE A 105 15.39 -21.34 8.44
N ARG A 106 16.49 -21.12 7.70
CA ARG A 106 16.51 -20.25 6.52
C ARG A 106 16.21 -21.12 5.29
N THR A 107 15.25 -20.72 4.48
CA THR A 107 14.95 -21.38 3.20
C THR A 107 15.42 -20.48 2.08
N ASN A 108 16.23 -20.96 1.14
CA ASN A 108 16.66 -20.13 0.01
C ASN A 108 15.60 -20.12 -1.11
N SER A 109 15.60 -19.06 -1.94
CA SER A 109 14.88 -19.14 -3.22
C SER A 109 15.58 -20.15 -4.11
N GLN A 110 14.82 -21.11 -4.66
CA GLN A 110 15.36 -22.14 -5.55
C GLN A 110 15.33 -21.70 -7.02
N THR A 111 14.83 -20.49 -7.31
CA THR A 111 14.73 -19.97 -8.68
C THR A 111 15.36 -18.59 -8.75
N VAL A 112 16.18 -18.38 -9.78
CA VAL A 112 16.67 -17.07 -10.22
C VAL A 112 15.84 -16.64 -11.42
N ASP A 113 15.02 -15.61 -11.22
CA ASP A 113 14.05 -15.08 -12.18
C ASP A 113 14.43 -13.71 -12.76
N VAL A 114 15.54 -13.15 -12.30
CA VAL A 114 16.13 -11.89 -12.78
C VAL A 114 17.62 -12.05 -13.02
N ASN A 115 18.15 -11.36 -14.04
CA ASN A 115 19.59 -11.37 -14.32
C ASN A 115 20.34 -10.91 -13.07
N THR A 116 21.27 -11.74 -12.61
CA THR A 116 21.96 -11.54 -11.33
C THR A 116 23.46 -11.56 -11.60
N THR A 117 24.17 -10.55 -11.12
CA THR A 117 25.64 -10.51 -11.16
C THR A 117 26.17 -10.74 -9.76
N ILE A 118 27.11 -11.68 -9.64
CA ILE A 118 27.96 -11.84 -8.47
C ILE A 118 29.26 -11.10 -8.77
N GLU A 119 29.49 -10.02 -8.04
CA GLU A 119 30.63 -9.13 -8.26
C GLU A 119 31.95 -9.81 -7.90
N ALA A 120 33.05 -9.24 -8.42
CA ALA A 120 34.39 -9.76 -8.17
C ALA A 120 34.79 -9.80 -6.68
N THR A 121 34.07 -9.06 -5.84
CA THR A 121 34.28 -8.97 -4.39
C THR A 121 33.28 -9.78 -3.58
N GLU A 122 32.42 -10.57 -4.22
CA GLU A 122 31.29 -11.26 -3.58
C GLU A 122 31.49 -12.78 -3.51
N ASN A 123 31.05 -13.34 -2.39
CA ASN A 123 30.84 -14.78 -2.23
C ASN A 123 29.35 -15.03 -2.04
N ALA A 124 28.76 -15.81 -2.93
CA ALA A 124 27.35 -16.18 -2.90
C ALA A 124 27.18 -17.69 -2.69
N THR A 125 26.09 -18.08 -2.04
CA THR A 125 25.74 -19.49 -1.83
C THR A 125 24.26 -19.73 -2.11
N ALA A 126 23.94 -20.80 -2.82
CA ALA A 126 22.62 -21.39 -2.87
C ALA A 126 22.65 -22.78 -2.23
N THR A 127 21.69 -23.10 -1.37
CA THR A 127 21.60 -24.42 -0.73
C THR A 127 20.49 -25.21 -1.41
N GLY A 128 20.81 -26.40 -1.89
CA GLY A 128 19.95 -27.26 -2.70
C GLY A 128 19.97 -26.91 -4.19
N PRO A 129 19.09 -27.57 -4.98
CA PRO A 129 18.98 -27.30 -6.41
C PRO A 129 18.68 -25.82 -6.70
N LEU A 130 19.36 -25.27 -7.71
CA LEU A 130 19.15 -23.92 -8.20
C LEU A 130 18.66 -23.96 -9.65
N THR A 131 17.48 -23.40 -9.89
CA THR A 131 16.89 -23.26 -11.22
C THR A 131 17.10 -21.84 -11.73
N VAL A 132 17.55 -21.70 -12.98
CA VAL A 132 17.62 -20.40 -13.66
C VAL A 132 16.52 -20.35 -14.70
N SER A 133 15.66 -19.32 -14.63
CA SER A 133 14.54 -19.15 -15.56
C SER A 133 15.04 -18.97 -17.00
N SER A 134 14.21 -19.38 -17.97
CA SER A 134 14.53 -19.20 -19.39
C SER A 134 14.80 -17.73 -19.70
N GLY A 135 15.91 -17.44 -20.40
CA GLY A 135 16.32 -16.08 -20.74
C GLY A 135 17.00 -15.29 -19.61
N ILE A 136 17.20 -15.90 -18.44
CA ILE A 136 17.90 -15.30 -17.30
C ILE A 136 19.34 -15.82 -17.20
N THR A 137 20.25 -14.93 -16.82
CA THR A 137 21.67 -15.23 -16.63
C THR A 137 22.12 -14.96 -15.20
N ILE A 138 22.97 -15.83 -14.69
CA ILE A 138 23.83 -15.53 -13.54
C ILE A 138 25.22 -15.25 -14.08
N THR A 139 25.72 -14.04 -13.90
CA THR A 139 27.08 -13.64 -14.25
C THR A 139 27.94 -13.67 -13.01
N VAL A 140 29.04 -14.42 -13.02
CA VAL A 140 30.03 -14.39 -11.94
C VAL A 140 31.27 -13.69 -12.47
N ASN A 141 31.54 -12.48 -11.98
CA ASN A 141 32.71 -11.71 -12.39
C ASN A 141 33.99 -12.40 -11.89
N SER A 142 35.09 -12.25 -12.64
CA SER A 142 36.38 -12.84 -12.25
C SER A 142 36.79 -12.31 -10.86
N GLY A 143 37.00 -13.23 -9.91
CA GLY A 143 37.25 -12.94 -8.50
C GLY A 143 36.07 -13.23 -7.58
N GLY A 144 34.84 -13.22 -8.11
CA GLY A 144 33.62 -13.60 -7.40
C GLY A 144 33.45 -15.11 -7.33
N ASN A 145 32.61 -15.58 -6.42
CA ASN A 145 32.33 -17.00 -6.25
C ASN A 145 30.84 -17.28 -6.01
N LEU A 146 30.32 -18.34 -6.62
CA LEU A 146 28.99 -18.88 -6.34
C LEU A 146 29.11 -20.38 -6.04
N ALA A 147 28.75 -20.77 -4.82
CA ALA A 147 28.67 -22.17 -4.43
C ALA A 147 27.21 -22.64 -4.39
N ILE A 148 26.93 -23.78 -5.03
CA ILE A 148 25.64 -24.48 -4.90
C ILE A 148 25.93 -25.73 -4.07
N ILE A 149 25.36 -25.79 -2.86
CA ILE A 149 25.69 -26.76 -1.82
C ILE A 149 24.50 -27.66 -1.51
#